data_AF-A0A8H6G024-F1
#
_entry.id   AF-A0A8H6G024-F1
#
_cell.length_a   1.000
_cell.length_b   1.000
_cell.length_c   1.000
_cell.angle_alpha   90.00
_cell.angle_beta   90.00
_cell.angle_gamma   90.00
#
_symmetry.space_group_name_H-M   'P 1'
#
loop_
_entity.id
_entity.type
_entity.pdbx_description
1 polymer ?
#
loop_
_entity_poly.entity_id
_entity_poly.type
_entity_poly.pdbx_seq_one_letter_code
_entity_poly.pdbx_strand_id
1 'polypeptide(L)'
;MEGGKPRGLRITAYSLLEHYRRYGPKQLGEIFMRGGGSYNPNIVNYLREQTPTTDITTINEIGIPIGAKEALNFAFLGFEDFVGRPIIIPKNARKGAIGQTEPGDNYFHI
;
A
#
# COMPACT_ATOMS: atom_id res chain seq x y z
N MET A 1 -21.20 -0.06 -29.22
CA MET A 1 -22.06 0.31 -28.07
C MET A 1 -21.16 0.94 -27.01
N GLU A 2 -21.08 2.26 -27.05
CA GLU A 2 -20.12 3.08 -26.31
C GLU A 2 -20.77 3.53 -25.00
N GLY A 3 -20.73 2.65 -23.99
CA GLY A 3 -21.48 2.80 -22.75
C GLY A 3 -20.68 3.48 -21.63
N GLY A 4 -20.59 4.81 -21.70
CA GLY A 4 -20.33 5.70 -20.55
C GLY A 4 -18.90 5.75 -20.04
N LYS A 5 -18.15 6.80 -20.38
CA LYS A 5 -16.97 7.21 -19.60
C LYS A 5 -17.40 7.66 -18.20
N PRO A 6 -16.66 7.31 -17.14
CA PRO A 6 -16.96 7.77 -15.79
C PRO A 6 -16.48 9.18 -15.48
N ARG A 7 -17.25 9.78 -14.58
CA ARG A 7 -17.00 11.00 -13.83
C ARG A 7 -15.87 10.74 -12.80
N GLY A 8 -14.65 11.22 -13.05
CA GLY A 8 -13.53 11.32 -12.10
C GLY A 8 -13.00 10.01 -11.47
N LEU A 9 -13.74 9.43 -10.52
CA LEU A 9 -13.29 8.36 -9.61
C LEU A 9 -12.91 7.04 -10.29
N ARG A 10 -13.55 6.69 -11.42
CA ARG A 10 -13.20 5.45 -12.14
C ARG A 10 -11.92 5.61 -12.99
N ILE A 11 -11.33 6.81 -13.11
CA ILE A 11 -9.95 6.95 -13.61
C ILE A 11 -8.96 6.30 -12.64
N THR A 12 -9.13 6.50 -11.33
CA THR A 12 -8.26 5.89 -10.31
C THR A 12 -8.35 4.36 -10.33
N ALA A 13 -9.56 3.82 -10.30
CA ALA A 13 -9.78 2.37 -10.28
C ALA A 13 -9.33 1.71 -11.61
N TYR A 14 -9.61 2.35 -12.75
CA TYR A 14 -9.13 1.90 -14.06
C TYR A 14 -7.61 1.91 -14.14
N SER A 15 -6.96 2.98 -13.70
CA SER A 15 -5.50 3.06 -13.70
C SER A 15 -4.89 1.94 -12.86
N LEU A 16 -5.42 1.69 -11.65
CA LEU A 16 -4.93 0.60 -10.80
C LEU A 16 -5.03 -0.77 -11.48
N LEU A 17 -6.19 -1.08 -12.09
CA LEU A 17 -6.42 -2.32 -12.82
C LEU A 17 -5.47 -2.48 -14.02
N GLU A 18 -5.29 -1.43 -14.80
CA GLU A 18 -4.39 -1.43 -15.95
C GLU A 18 -2.93 -1.66 -15.53
N HIS A 19 -2.51 -1.09 -14.40
CA HIS A 19 -1.18 -1.35 -13.85
C HIS A 19 -1.02 -2.80 -13.36
N TYR A 20 -2.04 -3.39 -12.73
CA TYR A 20 -2.02 -4.82 -12.41
C TYR A 20 -1.89 -5.69 -13.65
N ARG A 21 -2.60 -5.38 -14.73
CA ARG A 21 -2.52 -6.13 -16.00
C ARG A 21 -1.14 -6.04 -16.65
N ARG A 22 -0.48 -4.88 -16.56
CA ARG A 22 0.82 -4.62 -17.22
C ARG A 22 2.02 -5.11 -16.41
N TYR A 23 1.97 -4.95 -15.09
CA TYR A 23 3.14 -5.13 -14.21
C TYR A 23 2.90 -6.09 -13.04
N GLY A 24 1.65 -6.47 -12.79
CA GLY A 24 1.28 -7.40 -11.73
C GLY A 24 1.53 -8.87 -12.09
N PRO A 25 1.25 -9.78 -11.14
CA PRO A 25 1.29 -11.20 -11.41
C PRO A 25 0.19 -11.61 -12.41
N LYS A 26 0.38 -12.74 -13.10
CA LYS A 26 -0.59 -13.26 -14.09
C LYS A 26 -1.97 -13.53 -13.49
N GLN A 27 -2.02 -13.91 -12.22
CA GLN A 27 -3.24 -14.13 -11.46
C GLN A 27 -3.15 -13.37 -10.14
N LEU A 28 -4.19 -12.59 -9.86
CA LEU A 28 -4.37 -11.90 -8.58
C LEU A 28 -5.15 -12.84 -7.66
N GLY A 29 -4.53 -13.28 -6.56
CA GLY A 29 -5.19 -14.09 -5.54
C GLY A 29 -5.95 -13.21 -4.57
N GLU A 30 -5.20 -12.39 -3.83
CA GLU A 30 -5.76 -11.50 -2.80
C GLU A 30 -5.24 -10.08 -2.98
N ILE A 31 -6.08 -9.09 -2.70
CA ILE A 31 -5.73 -7.68 -2.61
C ILE A 31 -6.16 -7.18 -1.24
N PHE A 32 -5.17 -6.77 -0.44
CA PHE A 32 -5.40 -6.11 0.84
C PHE A 32 -5.38 -4.58 0.65
N MET A 33 -6.57 -3.99 0.70
CA MET A 33 -6.80 -2.55 0.57
C MET A 33 -6.41 -1.81 1.86
N ARG A 34 -5.83 -0.62 1.71
CA ARG A 34 -5.48 0.30 2.80
C ARG A 34 -5.70 1.77 2.41
N GLY A 35 -5.59 2.67 3.38
CA GLY A 35 -5.80 4.11 3.19
C GLY A 35 -7.27 4.48 2.95
N GLY A 36 -7.58 5.78 2.88
CA GLY A 36 -8.96 6.27 2.76
C GLY A 36 -9.70 5.78 1.51
N GLY A 37 -8.97 5.51 0.42
CA GLY A 37 -9.54 4.97 -0.82
C GLY A 37 -10.14 3.56 -0.68
N SER A 38 -9.73 2.79 0.33
CA SER A 38 -10.29 1.46 0.61
C SER A 38 -11.77 1.50 1.03
N TYR A 39 -12.24 2.63 1.58
CA TYR A 39 -13.64 2.83 1.94
C TYR A 39 -14.51 3.32 0.77
N ASN A 40 -13.92 3.60 -0.40
CA ASN A 40 -14.68 4.14 -1.52
C ASN A 40 -15.33 3.02 -2.36
N PRO A 41 -16.66 2.86 -2.30
CA PRO A 41 -17.34 1.76 -3.00
C PRO A 41 -17.20 1.85 -4.51
N ASN A 42 -17.03 3.04 -5.09
CA ASN A 42 -16.85 3.17 -6.55
C ASN A 42 -15.52 2.57 -7.02
N ILE A 43 -14.48 2.64 -6.19
CA ILE A 43 -13.19 2.04 -6.50
C ILE A 43 -13.26 0.53 -6.27
N VAL A 44 -13.72 0.12 -5.08
CA VAL A 44 -13.74 -1.29 -4.68
C VAL A 44 -14.66 -2.13 -5.57
N ASN A 45 -15.87 -1.65 -5.86
CA ASN A 45 -16.82 -2.39 -6.69
C ASN A 45 -16.30 -2.54 -8.12
N TYR A 46 -15.71 -1.48 -8.70
CA TYR A 46 -15.11 -1.56 -10.03
C TYR A 46 -13.98 -2.60 -10.08
N LEU A 47 -13.10 -2.65 -9.07
CA LEU A 47 -12.04 -3.65 -9.02
C LEU A 47 -12.61 -5.07 -8.89
N ARG A 48 -13.62 -5.28 -8.03
CA ARG A 48 -14.30 -6.58 -7.87
C ARG A 48 -14.96 -7.05 -9.17
N GLU A 49 -15.69 -6.17 -9.85
CA GLU A 49 -16.31 -6.45 -11.15
C GLU A 49 -15.29 -6.86 -12.21
N GLN A 50 -14.11 -6.22 -12.21
CA GLN A 50 -13.07 -6.48 -13.20
C GLN A 50 -12.13 -7.63 -12.83
N THR A 51 -12.16 -8.09 -11.58
CA THR A 51 -11.31 -9.17 -11.06
C THR A 51 -12.13 -10.15 -10.21
N PRO A 52 -13.10 -10.86 -10.80
CA PRO A 52 -14.07 -11.66 -10.05
C PRO A 52 -13.47 -12.86 -9.31
N THR A 53 -12.26 -13.27 -9.65
CA THR A 53 -11.54 -14.38 -8.99
C THR A 53 -10.56 -13.92 -7.90
N THR A 54 -10.45 -12.60 -7.68
CA THR A 54 -9.54 -12.02 -6.70
C THR A 54 -10.32 -11.73 -5.42
N ASP A 55 -9.82 -12.18 -4.28
CA ASP A 55 -10.35 -11.75 -2.99
C ASP A 55 -9.87 -10.34 -2.67
N ILE A 56 -10.81 -9.40 -2.53
CA ILE A 56 -10.52 -8.01 -2.22
C ILE A 56 -11.08 -7.69 -0.84
N THR A 57 -10.16 -7.57 0.11
CA THR A 57 -10.44 -7.24 1.50
C THR A 57 -9.57 -6.08 1.98
N THR A 58 -9.66 -5.72 3.25
CA THR A 58 -8.84 -4.65 3.85
C THR A 58 -7.74 -5.22 4.72
N ILE A 59 -6.69 -4.43 4.97
CA ILE A 59 -5.59 -4.84 5.87
C ILE A 59 -6.03 -5.03 7.33
N ASN A 60 -7.24 -4.60 7.72
CA ASN A 60 -7.78 -4.89 9.05
C ASN A 60 -7.92 -6.40 9.28
N GLU A 61 -8.26 -7.17 8.25
CA GLU A 61 -8.46 -8.63 8.34
C GLU A 61 -7.16 -9.37 8.69
N ILE A 62 -6.01 -8.75 8.43
CA ILE A 62 -4.69 -9.30 8.80
C ILE A 62 -4.12 -8.62 10.05
N GLY A 63 -4.98 -7.97 10.86
CA GLY A 63 -4.63 -7.40 12.15
C GLY A 63 -3.97 -6.02 12.09
N ILE A 64 -3.96 -5.35 10.94
CA ILE A 64 -3.37 -4.01 10.82
C ILE A 64 -4.48 -2.97 10.58
N PRO A 65 -4.70 -2.02 11.51
CA PRO A 65 -5.68 -0.97 11.30
C PRO A 65 -5.40 -0.16 10.02
N ILE A 66 -6.42 0.01 9.16
CA ILE A 66 -6.31 0.69 7.85
C ILE A 66 -5.61 2.05 7.94
N GLY A 67 -5.99 2.85 8.95
CA GLY A 67 -5.43 4.19 9.17
C GLY A 67 -4.05 4.20 9.82
N ALA A 68 -3.62 3.08 10.43
CA ALA A 68 -2.36 3.02 11.17
C ALA A 68 -1.17 2.60 10.30
N LYS A 69 -1.39 1.97 9.14
CA LYS A 69 -0.30 1.34 8.38
C LYS A 69 0.83 2.30 7.99
N GLU A 70 0.51 3.56 7.69
CA GLU A 70 1.53 4.56 7.33
C GLU A 70 2.33 5.02 8.54
N ALA A 71 1.67 5.34 9.65
CA ALA A 71 2.35 5.68 10.90
C ALA A 71 3.21 4.52 11.42
N LEU A 72 2.68 3.29 11.36
CA LEU A 72 3.41 2.08 11.72
C LEU A 72 4.65 1.87 10.84
N ASN A 73 4.56 2.18 9.54
CA ASN A 73 5.72 2.13 8.66
C ASN A 73 6.80 3.13 9.10
N PHE A 74 6.46 4.37 9.43
CA PHE A 74 7.44 5.34 9.92
C PHE A 74 8.08 4.92 11.24
N ALA A 75 7.30 4.39 12.18
CA ALA A 75 7.84 3.85 13.42
C ALA A 75 8.83 2.70 13.16
N PHE A 76 8.50 1.80 12.24
CA PHE A 76 9.39 0.71 11.83
C PHE A 76 10.68 1.23 11.17
N LEU A 77 10.57 2.22 10.26
CA LEU A 77 11.73 2.84 9.63
C LEU A 77 12.66 3.50 10.66
N GLY A 78 12.11 4.23 11.63
CA GLY A 78 12.89 4.84 12.72
C GLY A 78 13.57 3.82 13.61
N PHE A 79 12.92 2.69 13.89
CA PHE A 79 13.54 1.58 14.63
C PHE A 79 14.72 0.97 13.85
N GLU A 80 14.56 0.72 12.54
CA GLU A 80 15.63 0.17 11.70
C GLU A 80 16.81 1.15 11.57
N ASP A 81 16.56 2.46 11.47
CA ASP A 81 17.59 3.52 11.53
C ASP A 81 18.35 3.48 12.86
N PHE A 82 17.63 3.44 13.98
CA PHE A 82 18.19 3.40 15.33
C PHE A 82 19.13 2.20 15.55
N VAL A 83 18.77 1.02 15.05
CA VAL A 83 19.61 -0.19 15.17
C VAL A 83 20.62 -0.36 14.02
N GLY A 84 20.73 0.62 13.12
CA GLY A 84 21.68 0.62 12.01
C GLY A 84 21.43 -0.46 10.94
N ARG A 85 20.18 -0.89 10.78
CA ARG A 85 19.81 -1.97 9.86
C ARG A 85 19.16 -1.42 8.58
N PRO A 86 19.51 -1.96 7.41
CA PRO A 86 18.83 -1.59 6.17
C PRO A 86 17.42 -2.19 6.14
N ILE A 87 16.47 -1.42 5.62
CA ILE A 87 15.11 -1.90 5.41
C ILE A 87 15.05 -2.95 4.29
N ILE A 88 13.94 -3.67 4.17
CA ILE A 88 13.71 -4.55 3.01
C ILE A 88 13.55 -3.70 1.75
N ILE A 89 14.29 -4.05 0.70
CA ILE A 89 14.41 -3.24 -0.50
C ILE A 89 13.80 -3.99 -1.69
N PRO A 90 12.85 -3.36 -2.42
CA PRO A 90 12.33 -3.94 -3.66
C PRO A 90 13.47 -4.23 -4.64
N LYS A 91 13.30 -5.25 -5.49
CA LYS A 91 14.33 -5.71 -6.44
C LYS A 91 14.94 -4.60 -7.32
N ASN A 92 14.21 -3.51 -7.56
CA ASN A 92 14.62 -2.40 -8.43
C ASN A 92 14.95 -1.11 -7.66
N ALA A 93 15.33 -1.22 -6.39
CA ALA A 93 15.75 -0.08 -5.56
C ALA A 93 17.17 -0.27 -5.01
N ARG A 94 17.87 0.84 -4.77
CA ARG A 94 19.23 0.83 -4.20
C ARG A 94 19.18 0.59 -2.69
N LYS A 95 20.21 -0.07 -2.16
CA LYS A 95 20.37 -0.24 -0.72
C LYS A 95 20.91 1.02 -0.04
N GLY A 96 20.38 1.31 1.14
CA GLY A 96 20.83 2.41 1.99
C GLY A 96 20.08 2.43 3.32
N ALA A 97 20.71 3.00 4.35
CA ALA A 97 20.00 3.45 5.54
C ALA A 97 19.05 4.59 5.14
N ILE A 98 17.90 4.67 5.78
CA ILE A 98 16.89 5.70 5.53
C ILE A 98 16.57 6.33 6.87
N GLY A 99 16.78 7.64 6.97
CA GLY A 99 16.52 8.38 8.19
C GLY A 99 17.66 9.35 8.49
N GLN A 100 17.37 10.23 9.43
CA GLN A 100 18.35 11.04 10.14
C GLN A 100 17.93 11.01 11.60
N THR A 101 18.84 10.60 12.47
CA THR A 101 18.57 10.60 13.91
C THR A 101 18.83 11.99 14.47
N GLU A 102 17.79 12.58 15.05
CA GLU A 102 17.89 13.83 15.83
C GLU A 102 18.02 13.47 17.32
N PRO A 103 19.17 13.70 17.97
CA PRO A 103 19.38 13.30 19.36
C PRO A 103 18.45 14.04 20.33
N GLY A 104 17.69 13.28 21.11
CA GLY A 104 16.97 13.78 22.30
C GLY A 104 17.73 13.48 23.60
N ASP A 105 17.15 13.86 24.73
CA ASP A 105 17.76 13.68 26.07
C ASP A 105 18.11 12.22 26.39
N ASN A 106 17.43 11.25 25.76
CA ASN A 106 17.63 9.81 25.96
C ASN A 106 18.53 9.15 24.91
N TYR A 107 19.23 9.91 24.06
CA TYR A 107 20.03 9.35 22.95
C TYR A 107 21.04 8.27 23.37
N PHE A 108 21.66 8.41 24.56
CA PHE A 108 22.60 7.44 25.11
C PHE A 108 21.97 6.45 26.12
N HIS A 109 20.64 6.47 26.27
CA HIS A 109 19.90 5.73 27.29
C HIS A 109 18.69 4.95 26.74
N ILE A 110 18.49 4.93 25.41
CA ILE A 110 17.53 4.04 24.72
C ILE A 110 18.15 2.66 24.53
#